data_AF-A0A4S4B4M7-F1
#
_entry.id   AF-A0A4S4B4M7-F1
#
_cell.length_a   1.000
_cell.length_b   1.000
_cell.length_c   1.000
_cell.angle_alpha   90.00
_cell.angle_beta   90.00
_cell.angle_gamma   90.00
#
_symmetry.space_group_name_H-M   'P 1'
#
loop_
_entity.id
_entity.type
_entity.pdbx_description
1 polymer ?
#
loop_
_entity_poly.entity_id
_entity_poly.type
_entity_poly.pdbx_seq_one_letter_code
_entity_poly.pdbx_strand_id
1 'polypeptide(L)'
;MKEKIIGVYAIQAPDGRLYIGSSVDVEKRWGEHKSRLRHGKHDNPILSHIAAATGVDSLRFRLLLRCYLDELRACEQAAIDRLKPALNILPTAERLLTEQWKRPDFRARNTARAAKQNAELWSDSAFVEKARARVVVMQTAEVKEKAASSRRRAMKERGQAYRNVAEASAATLKKLHADPSFAAAHSERMRENMKRLSQDPEFQRKRNEAARARHQKKIRCITTGEVFPSRGAAAKAKGISESVISKQLRGLPTRSGLEWEYLNG
;
A
#
# COMPACT_ATOMS: atom_id res chain seq x y z
N MET A 1 -35.41 -11.03 10.33
CA MET A 1 -34.18 -10.25 10.56
C MET A 1 -34.48 -9.22 11.64
N LYS A 2 -33.69 -9.12 12.72
CA LYS A 2 -33.91 -8.08 13.74
C LYS A 2 -33.64 -6.70 13.14
N GLU A 3 -34.45 -5.73 13.52
CA GLU A 3 -34.28 -4.33 13.13
C GLU A 3 -32.99 -3.76 13.74
N LYS A 4 -32.18 -3.08 12.92
CA LYS A 4 -30.91 -2.51 13.37
C LYS A 4 -31.15 -1.16 14.03
N ILE A 5 -30.68 -1.01 15.26
CA ILE A 5 -30.72 0.27 15.96
C ILE A 5 -29.50 1.09 15.53
N ILE A 6 -29.73 2.14 14.75
CA ILE A 6 -28.74 3.16 14.41
C ILE A 6 -28.85 4.28 15.45
N GLY A 7 -27.73 4.64 16.09
CA GLY A 7 -27.79 5.63 17.15
C GLY A 7 -26.51 5.86 17.94
N VAL A 8 -26.61 6.79 18.87
CA VAL A 8 -25.60 7.15 19.87
C VAL A 8 -25.92 6.44 21.18
N TYR A 9 -24.90 5.88 21.82
CA TYR A 9 -25.02 5.18 23.10
C TYR A 9 -23.98 5.69 24.11
N ALA A 10 -24.22 5.40 25.37
CA ALA A 10 -23.30 5.60 26.47
C ALA A 10 -22.93 4.27 27.15
N ILE A 11 -21.68 4.17 27.58
CA ILE A 11 -21.20 3.17 28.53
C ILE A 11 -20.85 3.93 29.81
N GLN A 12 -21.54 3.61 30.89
CA GLN A 12 -21.33 4.23 32.20
C GLN A 12 -20.57 3.27 33.10
N ALA A 13 -19.47 3.75 33.65
CA ALA A 13 -18.69 3.05 34.68
C ALA A 13 -19.38 3.15 36.06
N PRO A 14 -19.05 2.26 37.02
CA PRO A 14 -19.64 2.29 38.37
C PRO A 14 -19.39 3.60 39.12
N ASP A 15 -18.31 4.30 38.80
CA ASP A 15 -17.95 5.61 39.35
C ASP A 15 -18.70 6.80 38.70
N GLY A 16 -19.66 6.51 37.81
CA GLY A 16 -20.48 7.50 37.13
C GLY A 16 -19.85 8.10 35.88
N ARG A 17 -18.57 7.80 35.55
CA ARG A 17 -17.93 8.32 34.35
C ARG A 17 -18.53 7.70 33.09
N LEU A 18 -18.62 8.52 32.04
CA LEU A 18 -19.28 8.15 30.78
C LEU A 18 -18.27 8.00 29.65
N TYR A 19 -18.52 7.01 28.79
CA TYR A 19 -18.02 6.91 27.43
C TYR A 19 -19.19 7.03 26.46
N ILE A 20 -19.05 7.82 25.40
CA ILE A 20 -20.04 8.02 24.34
C ILE A 20 -19.47 7.47 23.04
N GLY A 21 -20.30 6.74 22.30
CA GLY A 21 -19.99 6.28 20.95
C GLY A 21 -21.24 6.16 20.09
N SER A 22 -21.04 5.98 18.79
CA SER A 22 -22.12 5.78 17.83
C SER A 22 -21.98 4.47 17.05
N SER A 23 -23.08 3.92 16.54
CA SER A 23 -23.08 2.72 15.69
C SER A 23 -24.28 2.69 14.76
N VAL A 24 -24.11 2.03 13.61
CA VAL A 24 -25.21 1.63 12.70
C VAL A 24 -25.95 0.38 13.17
N ASP A 25 -25.39 -0.30 14.17
CA ASP A 25 -25.98 -1.44 14.85
C ASP A 25 -25.49 -1.41 16.31
N VAL A 26 -26.27 -0.77 17.16
CA VAL A 26 -25.91 -0.52 18.57
C VAL A 26 -25.86 -1.83 19.35
N GLU A 27 -26.80 -2.76 19.14
CA GLU A 27 -26.84 -4.04 19.85
C GLU A 27 -25.60 -4.89 19.56
N LYS A 28 -25.24 -5.03 18.27
CA LYS A 28 -24.02 -5.73 17.87
C LYS A 28 -22.80 -5.07 18.48
N ARG A 29 -22.73 -3.73 18.45
CA ARG A 29 -21.60 -2.97 18.98
C ARG A 29 -21.45 -3.16 20.49
N TRP A 30 -22.53 -3.23 21.26
CA TRP A 30 -22.48 -3.56 22.69
C TRP A 30 -21.92 -4.96 22.94
N GLY A 31 -22.30 -5.95 22.14
CA GLY A 31 -21.72 -7.30 22.20
C GLY A 31 -20.21 -7.30 21.95
N GLU A 32 -19.75 -6.55 20.95
CA GLU A 32 -18.32 -6.36 20.66
C GLU A 32 -17.58 -5.69 21.82
N HIS A 33 -18.14 -4.63 22.41
CA HIS A 33 -17.57 -3.96 23.58
C HIS A 33 -17.42 -4.93 24.75
N LYS A 34 -18.49 -5.62 25.13
CA LYS A 34 -18.47 -6.61 26.23
C LYS A 34 -17.43 -7.68 26.00
N SER A 35 -17.39 -8.27 24.80
CA SER A 35 -16.40 -9.31 24.46
C SER A 35 -14.97 -8.77 24.53
N ARG A 36 -14.69 -7.61 23.94
CA ARG A 36 -13.33 -7.03 23.93
C ARG A 36 -12.87 -6.62 25.34
N LEU A 37 -13.78 -6.10 26.17
CA LEU A 37 -13.48 -5.76 27.56
C LEU A 37 -13.20 -7.02 28.40
N ARG A 38 -13.98 -8.10 28.25
CA ARG A 38 -13.73 -9.38 28.94
C ARG A 38 -12.36 -9.97 28.65
N HIS A 39 -11.85 -9.77 27.44
CA HIS A 39 -10.54 -10.28 27.01
C HIS A 39 -9.41 -9.24 27.11
N GLY A 40 -9.64 -8.05 27.67
CA GLY A 40 -8.63 -6.99 27.79
C GLY A 40 -8.12 -6.42 26.44
N LYS A 41 -8.89 -6.58 25.35
CA LYS A 41 -8.54 -6.18 23.97
C LYS A 41 -9.32 -4.96 23.48
N HIS A 42 -9.83 -4.15 24.40
CA HIS A 42 -10.64 -2.99 24.10
C HIS A 42 -9.78 -1.75 23.82
N ASP A 43 -10.18 -0.95 22.83
CA ASP A 43 -9.37 0.16 22.29
C ASP A 43 -9.20 1.33 23.29
N ASN A 44 -10.11 1.47 24.26
CA ASN A 44 -10.02 2.45 25.33
C ASN A 44 -9.35 1.82 26.57
N PRO A 45 -8.09 2.20 26.89
CA PRO A 45 -7.36 1.63 28.03
C PRO A 45 -7.99 1.95 29.40
N ILE A 46 -8.65 3.10 29.53
CA ILE A 46 -9.31 3.50 30.80
C ILE A 46 -10.50 2.57 31.06
N LEU A 47 -11.36 2.38 30.05
CA LEU A 47 -12.48 1.43 30.15
C LEU A 47 -12.00 -0.01 30.36
N SER A 48 -10.91 -0.43 29.69
CA SER A 48 -10.31 -1.75 29.90
C SER A 48 -9.87 -1.95 31.36
N HIS A 49 -9.21 -0.95 31.95
CA HIS A 49 -8.78 -1.01 33.35
C HIS A 49 -9.99 -1.08 34.29
N ILE A 50 -10.99 -0.20 34.11
CA ILE A 50 -12.22 -0.21 34.93
C ILE A 50 -12.90 -1.57 34.86
N ALA A 51 -13.05 -2.12 33.64
CA ALA A 51 -13.66 -3.42 33.43
C ALA A 51 -12.87 -4.57 34.07
N ALA A 52 -11.54 -4.51 34.05
CA ALA A 52 -10.68 -5.49 34.72
C ALA A 52 -10.81 -5.41 36.25
N ALA A 53 -10.95 -4.20 36.80
CA ALA A 53 -11.05 -3.98 38.25
C ALA A 53 -12.45 -4.29 38.82
N THR A 54 -13.52 -3.97 38.08
CA THR A 54 -14.91 -4.02 38.57
C THR A 54 -15.77 -5.08 37.89
N GLY A 55 -15.23 -5.76 36.88
CA GLY A 55 -15.97 -6.68 36.02
C GLY A 55 -16.76 -5.95 34.93
N VAL A 56 -16.92 -6.60 33.78
CA VAL A 56 -17.64 -6.03 32.61
C VAL A 56 -19.13 -5.86 32.89
N ASP A 57 -19.70 -6.72 33.74
CA ASP A 57 -21.14 -6.68 34.05
C ASP A 57 -21.50 -5.51 34.98
N SER A 58 -20.51 -4.83 35.57
CA SER A 58 -20.71 -3.59 36.33
C SER A 58 -20.94 -2.35 35.43
N LEU A 59 -20.60 -2.46 34.15
CA LEU A 59 -20.76 -1.37 33.18
C LEU A 59 -22.21 -1.30 32.67
N ARG A 60 -22.79 -0.10 32.71
CA ARG A 60 -24.15 0.13 32.21
C ARG A 60 -24.12 0.63 30.77
N PHE A 61 -24.76 -0.11 29.86
CA PHE A 61 -24.91 0.24 28.45
C PHE A 61 -26.28 0.88 28.25
N ARG A 62 -26.33 2.10 27.70
CA ARG A 62 -27.57 2.87 27.50
C ARG A 62 -27.63 3.47 26.11
N LEU A 63 -28.75 3.33 25.42
CA LEU A 63 -29.02 4.07 24.19
C LEU A 63 -29.36 5.53 24.56
N LEU A 64 -28.67 6.51 23.96
CA LEU A 64 -28.93 7.93 24.20
C LEU A 64 -29.92 8.49 23.17
N LEU A 65 -29.68 8.19 21.89
CA LEU A 65 -30.45 8.76 20.79
C LEU A 65 -30.45 7.80 19.60
N ARG A 66 -31.60 7.63 18.96
CA ARG A 66 -31.69 7.05 17.61
C ARG A 66 -31.54 8.18 16.60
N CYS A 67 -30.78 7.95 15.55
CA CYS A 67 -30.54 8.94 14.51
C CYS A 67 -30.40 8.27 13.16
N TYR A 68 -30.54 9.06 12.10
CA TYR A 68 -30.29 8.58 10.75
C TYR A 68 -28.79 8.34 10.51
N LEU A 69 -28.48 7.56 9.47
CA LEU A 69 -27.11 7.13 9.16
C LEU A 69 -26.19 8.32 8.81
N ASP A 70 -26.72 9.28 8.08
CA ASP A 70 -26.09 10.54 7.67
C ASP A 70 -25.84 11.48 8.85
N GLU A 71 -26.74 11.49 9.84
CA GLU A 71 -26.63 12.36 11.03
C GLU A 71 -25.85 11.75 12.19
N LEU A 72 -25.53 10.45 12.12
CA LEU A 72 -24.92 9.67 13.21
C LEU A 72 -23.69 10.34 13.85
N ARG A 73 -22.88 11.01 13.04
CA ARG A 73 -21.67 11.72 13.49
C ARG A 73 -21.99 13.03 14.20
N ALA A 74 -22.90 13.82 13.65
CA ALA A 74 -23.34 15.07 14.26
C ALA A 74 -23.99 14.79 15.62
N CYS A 75 -24.81 13.74 15.71
CA CYS A 75 -25.40 13.29 16.95
C CYS A 75 -24.36 12.84 17.99
N GLU A 76 -23.32 12.10 17.58
CA GLU A 76 -22.24 11.68 18.48
C GLU A 76 -21.47 12.88 19.03
N GLN A 77 -21.10 13.83 18.16
CA GLN A 77 -20.40 15.04 18.55
C GLN A 77 -21.24 15.87 19.52
N ALA A 78 -22.51 16.11 19.19
CA ALA A 78 -23.43 16.86 20.05
C ALA A 78 -23.59 16.21 21.44
N ALA A 79 -23.62 14.87 21.51
CA ALA A 79 -23.67 14.15 22.77
C ALA A 79 -22.38 14.30 23.59
N ILE A 80 -21.21 14.25 22.94
CA ILE A 80 -19.91 14.49 23.58
C ILE A 80 -19.83 15.93 24.11
N ASP A 81 -20.18 16.92 23.29
CA ASP A 81 -20.12 18.34 23.65
C ASP A 81 -21.05 18.66 24.82
N ARG A 82 -22.26 18.07 24.82
CA ARG A 82 -23.28 18.30 25.84
C ARG A 82 -22.95 17.63 27.17
N LEU A 83 -22.46 16.39 27.14
CA LEU A 83 -22.29 15.54 28.32
C LEU A 83 -20.86 15.52 28.87
N LYS A 84 -19.89 16.01 28.09
CA LYS A 84 -18.46 16.09 28.45
C LYS A 84 -17.95 14.79 29.09
N PRO A 85 -18.08 13.65 28.39
CA PRO A 85 -17.79 12.33 28.95
C PRO A 85 -16.32 12.16 29.34
N ALA A 86 -16.07 11.82 30.60
CA ALA A 86 -14.72 11.66 31.15
C ALA A 86 -13.92 10.46 30.60
N LEU A 87 -14.59 9.48 29.97
CA LEU A 87 -13.93 8.29 29.39
C LEU A 87 -13.71 8.41 27.88
N ASN A 88 -14.19 9.47 27.22
CA ASN A 88 -13.80 9.76 25.84
C ASN A 88 -12.42 10.40 25.86
N ILE A 89 -11.45 9.74 25.24
CA ILE A 89 -10.05 10.21 25.18
C ILE A 89 -9.92 11.45 24.29
N LEU A 90 -10.79 11.56 23.28
CA LEU A 90 -10.82 12.66 22.35
C LEU A 90 -12.13 13.45 22.54
N PRO A 91 -12.07 14.79 22.46
CA PRO A 91 -13.26 15.64 22.53
C PRO A 91 -14.07 15.62 21.23
N THR A 92 -13.57 14.99 20.16
CA THR A 92 -14.24 14.93 18.86
C THR A 92 -14.67 13.50 18.50
N ALA A 93 -15.87 13.39 17.91
CA ALA A 93 -16.48 12.17 17.35
C ALA A 93 -15.90 11.78 15.98
N GLU A 94 -14.85 12.47 15.53
CA GLU A 94 -14.11 12.11 14.32
C GLU A 94 -13.54 10.69 14.50
N ARG A 95 -14.12 9.73 13.77
CA ARG A 95 -13.33 8.60 13.28
C ARG A 95 -12.19 9.25 12.53
N LEU A 96 -10.91 8.99 12.83
CA LEU A 96 -9.81 9.13 11.87
C LEU A 96 -8.46 8.84 12.52
N LEU A 97 -8.09 7.56 12.59
CA LEU A 97 -6.66 7.21 12.61
C LEU A 97 -6.00 7.88 11.38
N THR A 98 -6.64 7.87 10.21
CA THR A 98 -6.03 8.41 8.98
C THR A 98 -5.79 9.94 8.96
N GLU A 99 -6.69 10.79 9.49
CA GLU A 99 -6.47 12.26 9.56
C GLU A 99 -5.63 12.64 10.78
N GLN A 100 -5.73 11.92 11.91
CA GLN A 100 -4.83 12.14 13.05
C GLN A 100 -3.37 11.87 12.67
N TRP A 101 -3.13 10.86 11.82
CA TRP A 101 -1.81 10.60 11.25
C TRP A 101 -1.37 11.65 10.21
N LYS A 102 -2.20 12.59 9.77
CA LYS A 102 -1.72 13.75 9.01
C LYS A 102 -1.09 14.82 9.93
N ARG A 103 -1.50 14.88 11.20
CA ARG A 103 -0.96 15.82 12.19
C ARG A 103 0.50 15.45 12.55
N PRO A 104 1.49 16.35 12.36
CA PRO A 104 2.90 16.04 12.58
C PRO A 104 3.23 15.63 14.03
N ASP A 105 2.64 16.31 15.01
CA ASP A 105 2.83 16.07 16.45
C ASP A 105 2.30 14.70 16.90
N PHE A 106 1.13 14.31 16.38
CA PHE A 106 0.52 13.02 16.68
C PHE A 106 1.34 11.86 16.10
N ARG A 107 1.83 12.01 14.87
CA ARG A 107 2.77 11.05 14.26
C ARG A 107 4.04 10.93 15.09
N ALA A 108 4.69 12.05 15.41
CA ALA A 108 5.95 12.07 16.13
C ALA A 108 5.84 11.35 17.48
N ARG A 109 4.80 11.67 18.27
CA ARG A 109 4.53 11.04 19.57
C ARG A 109 4.24 9.53 19.45
N ASN A 110 3.45 9.12 18.45
CA ASN A 110 3.15 7.69 18.26
C ASN A 110 4.38 6.90 17.78
N THR A 111 5.16 7.47 16.86
CA THR A 111 6.43 6.88 16.42
C THR A 111 7.41 6.77 17.58
N ALA A 112 7.55 7.81 18.41
CA ALA A 112 8.42 7.78 19.59
C ALA A 112 7.97 6.73 20.62
N ARG A 113 6.67 6.64 20.89
CA ARG A 113 6.11 5.59 21.76
C ARG A 113 6.39 4.19 21.22
N ALA A 114 6.14 3.96 19.93
CA ALA A 114 6.40 2.67 19.29
C ALA A 114 7.90 2.33 19.30
N ALA A 115 8.77 3.32 19.08
CA ALA A 115 10.22 3.14 19.17
C ALA A 115 10.65 2.74 20.58
N LYS A 116 10.10 3.38 21.63
CA LYS A 116 10.37 3.02 23.03
C LYS A 116 9.90 1.60 23.34
N GLN A 117 8.67 1.25 22.99
CA GLN A 117 8.11 -0.10 23.19
C GLN A 117 8.92 -1.16 22.44
N ASN A 118 9.35 -0.86 21.21
CA ASN A 118 10.22 -1.75 20.46
C ASN A 118 11.59 -1.88 21.12
N ALA A 119 12.21 -0.79 21.59
CA ALA A 119 13.49 -0.86 22.29
C ALA A 119 13.41 -1.75 23.54
N GLU A 120 12.34 -1.60 24.34
CA GLU A 120 12.06 -2.47 25.48
C GLU A 120 11.86 -3.93 25.04
N LEU A 121 11.05 -4.17 24.00
CA LEU A 121 10.80 -5.51 23.47
C LEU A 121 12.08 -6.19 22.92
N TRP A 122 12.94 -5.44 22.25
CA TRP A 122 14.22 -5.92 21.71
C TRP A 122 15.32 -6.03 22.76
N SER A 123 15.12 -5.48 23.97
CA SER A 123 15.98 -5.71 25.13
C SER A 123 15.69 -7.03 25.85
N ASP A 124 14.50 -7.61 25.66
CA ASP A 124 14.14 -8.92 26.17
C ASP A 124 14.84 -10.05 25.37
N SER A 125 15.71 -10.79 26.05
CA SER A 125 16.50 -11.87 25.46
C SER A 125 15.63 -13.01 24.90
N ALA A 126 14.49 -13.31 25.52
CA ALA A 126 13.58 -14.35 25.05
C ALA A 126 12.91 -13.94 23.73
N PHE A 127 12.57 -12.65 23.58
CA PHE A 127 12.05 -12.11 22.34
C PHE A 127 13.09 -12.13 21.23
N VAL A 128 14.33 -11.74 21.53
CA VAL A 128 15.45 -11.73 20.57
C VAL A 128 15.72 -13.13 20.04
N GLU A 129 15.81 -14.13 20.91
CA GLU A 129 16.04 -15.52 20.51
C GLU A 129 14.91 -16.06 19.61
N LYS A 130 13.65 -15.78 19.97
CA LYS A 130 12.49 -16.15 19.14
C LYS A 130 12.49 -15.45 17.79
N ALA A 131 12.89 -14.18 17.74
CA ALA A 131 13.00 -13.42 16.49
C ALA A 131 14.11 -13.98 15.59
N ARG A 132 15.27 -14.34 16.16
CA ARG A 132 16.37 -14.99 15.43
C ARG A 132 15.96 -16.34 14.86
N ALA A 133 15.33 -17.20 15.67
CA ALA A 133 14.82 -18.49 15.21
C ALA A 133 13.83 -18.32 14.05
N ARG A 134 12.96 -17.29 14.13
CA ARG A 134 12.03 -16.96 13.03
C ARG A 134 12.75 -16.50 11.77
N VAL A 135 13.81 -15.71 11.87
CA VAL A 135 14.62 -15.30 10.71
C VAL A 135 15.26 -16.51 10.03
N VAL A 136 15.80 -17.46 10.80
CA VAL A 136 16.38 -18.70 10.26
C VAL A 136 15.31 -19.50 9.49
N VAL A 137 14.12 -19.69 10.07
CA VAL A 137 12.99 -20.35 9.38
C VAL A 137 12.60 -19.61 8.10
N MET A 138 12.55 -18.28 8.13
CA MET A 138 12.25 -17.46 6.94
C MET A 138 13.32 -17.55 5.84
N GLN A 139 14.55 -17.93 6.19
CA GLN A 139 15.64 -18.08 5.24
C GLN A 139 15.68 -19.43 4.54
N THR A 140 14.88 -20.41 4.98
CA THR A 140 14.75 -21.71 4.32
C THR A 140 14.28 -21.55 2.87
N ALA A 141 14.75 -22.43 1.99
CA ALA A 141 14.43 -22.39 0.56
C ALA A 141 12.91 -22.48 0.32
N GLU A 142 12.23 -23.34 1.08
CA GLU A 142 10.79 -23.55 0.99
C GLU A 142 9.99 -22.27 1.32
N VAL A 143 10.31 -21.59 2.44
CA VAL A 143 9.60 -20.37 2.84
C VAL A 143 9.89 -19.22 1.87
N LYS A 144 11.13 -19.10 1.39
CA LYS A 144 11.50 -18.13 0.34
C LYS A 144 10.72 -18.35 -0.94
N GLU A 145 10.59 -19.60 -1.38
CA GLU A 145 9.88 -19.95 -2.60
C GLU A 145 8.37 -19.75 -2.45
N LYS A 146 7.79 -20.08 -1.30
CA LYS A 146 6.38 -19.79 -0.98
C LYS A 146 6.10 -18.28 -0.95
N ALA A 147 7.02 -17.48 -0.41
CA ALA A 147 6.90 -16.03 -0.43
C ALA A 147 7.04 -15.48 -1.87
N ALA A 148 7.95 -16.04 -2.67
CA ALA A 148 8.13 -15.66 -4.07
C ALA A 148 6.91 -16.02 -4.93
N SER A 149 6.34 -17.21 -4.77
CA SER A 149 5.15 -17.65 -5.49
C SER A 149 3.92 -16.82 -5.13
N SER A 150 3.74 -16.50 -3.85
CA SER A 150 2.69 -15.57 -3.38
C SER A 150 2.85 -14.18 -4.01
N ARG A 151 4.07 -13.62 -4.03
CA ARG A 151 4.35 -12.35 -4.70
C ARG A 151 4.05 -12.40 -6.20
N ARG A 152 4.43 -13.48 -6.89
CA ARG A 152 4.15 -13.68 -8.32
C ARG A 152 2.64 -13.75 -8.59
N ARG A 153 1.89 -14.46 -7.74
CA ARG A 153 0.42 -14.53 -7.83
C ARG A 153 -0.20 -13.15 -7.65
N ALA A 154 0.17 -12.42 -6.59
CA ALA A 154 -0.34 -11.07 -6.34
C ALA A 154 -0.02 -10.11 -7.49
N MET A 155 1.20 -10.18 -8.04
CA MET A 155 1.59 -9.42 -9.25
C MET A 155 0.71 -9.77 -10.45
N LYS A 156 0.42 -11.06 -10.69
CA LYS A 156 -0.43 -11.51 -11.79
C LYS A 156 -1.87 -11.02 -11.62
N GLU A 157 -2.45 -11.19 -10.44
CA GLU A 157 -3.81 -10.73 -10.12
C GLU A 157 -3.94 -9.21 -10.25
N ARG A 158 -2.96 -8.46 -9.72
CA ARG A 158 -2.90 -7.00 -9.87
C ARG A 158 -2.73 -6.58 -11.33
N GLY A 159 -1.88 -7.27 -12.09
CA GLY A 159 -1.69 -7.05 -13.53
C GLY A 159 -2.99 -7.29 -14.31
N GLN A 160 -3.73 -8.35 -13.98
CA GLN A 160 -5.03 -8.63 -14.59
C GLN A 160 -6.06 -7.55 -14.25
N ALA A 161 -6.12 -7.10 -12.98
CA ALA A 161 -6.99 -6.00 -12.58
C ALA A 161 -6.68 -4.71 -13.37
N TYR A 162 -5.40 -4.38 -13.56
CA TYR A 162 -5.00 -3.26 -14.40
C TYR A 162 -5.43 -3.42 -15.86
N ARG A 163 -5.27 -4.62 -16.45
CA ARG A 163 -5.74 -4.89 -17.82
C ARG A 163 -7.24 -4.68 -17.95
N ASN A 164 -8.03 -5.21 -17.02
CA ASN A 164 -9.49 -5.05 -17.04
C ASN A 164 -9.89 -3.56 -16.96
N VAL A 165 -9.23 -2.77 -16.10
CA VAL A 165 -9.48 -1.31 -16.01
C VAL A 165 -9.07 -0.60 -17.29
N ALA A 166 -7.94 -0.98 -17.89
CA ALA A 166 -7.47 -0.40 -19.14
C ALA A 166 -8.42 -0.71 -20.31
N GLU A 167 -8.92 -1.94 -20.40
CA GLU A 167 -9.92 -2.37 -21.39
C GLU A 167 -11.24 -1.61 -21.22
N ALA A 168 -11.75 -1.47 -20.00
CA ALA A 168 -12.96 -0.70 -19.72
C ALA A 168 -12.77 0.80 -20.07
N SER A 169 -11.60 1.36 -19.76
CA SER A 169 -11.26 2.75 -20.09
C SER A 169 -11.16 2.95 -21.61
N ALA A 170 -10.53 2.02 -22.33
CA ALA A 170 -10.43 2.05 -23.78
C ALA A 170 -11.79 1.93 -24.47
N ALA A 171 -12.67 1.05 -23.98
CA ALA A 171 -14.04 0.92 -24.47
C ALA A 171 -14.85 2.21 -24.25
N THR A 172 -14.71 2.83 -23.08
CA THR A 172 -15.34 4.11 -22.76
C THR A 172 -14.82 5.23 -23.67
N LEU A 173 -13.50 5.32 -23.85
CA LEU A 173 -12.89 6.30 -24.73
C LEU A 173 -13.33 6.12 -26.19
N LYS A 174 -13.44 4.86 -26.66
CA LYS A 174 -13.95 4.54 -27.99
C LYS A 174 -15.39 5.04 -28.20
N LYS A 175 -16.26 4.90 -27.20
CA LYS A 175 -17.63 5.44 -27.24
C LYS A 175 -17.62 6.96 -27.31
N LEU A 176 -16.78 7.64 -26.53
CA LEU A 176 -16.66 9.09 -26.57
C LEU A 176 -16.08 9.60 -27.90
N HIS A 177 -15.14 8.88 -28.50
CA HIS A 177 -14.60 9.20 -29.83
C HIS A 177 -15.59 9.00 -30.98
N ALA A 178 -16.76 8.39 -30.73
CA ALA A 178 -17.83 8.35 -31.73
C ALA A 178 -18.46 9.73 -31.96
N ASP A 179 -18.36 10.63 -30.97
CA ASP A 179 -18.68 12.05 -31.13
C ASP A 179 -17.48 12.78 -31.77
N PRO A 180 -17.63 13.35 -32.99
CA PRO A 180 -16.58 14.08 -33.68
C PRO A 180 -16.05 15.29 -32.89
N SER A 181 -16.90 15.98 -32.14
CA SER A 181 -16.50 17.16 -31.34
C SER A 181 -15.53 16.76 -30.24
N PHE A 182 -15.88 15.70 -29.49
CA PHE A 182 -15.02 15.14 -28.47
C PHE A 182 -13.71 14.60 -29.05
N ALA A 183 -13.76 13.87 -30.18
CA ALA A 183 -12.58 13.29 -30.81
C ALA A 183 -11.56 14.36 -31.25
N ALA A 184 -12.04 15.46 -31.84
CA ALA A 184 -11.20 16.59 -32.22
C ALA A 184 -10.54 17.25 -30.99
N ALA A 185 -11.34 17.64 -29.99
CA ALA A 185 -10.85 18.28 -28.77
C ALA A 185 -9.87 17.39 -27.99
N HIS A 186 -10.15 16.08 -27.92
CA HIS A 186 -9.26 15.12 -27.28
C HIS A 186 -7.91 15.02 -27.99
N SER A 187 -7.92 14.99 -29.33
CA SER A 187 -6.72 14.92 -30.16
C SER A 187 -5.85 16.18 -30.02
N GLU A 188 -6.47 17.36 -29.99
CA GLU A 188 -5.78 18.63 -29.74
C GLU A 188 -5.11 18.66 -28.37
N ARG A 189 -5.86 18.30 -27.31
CA ARG A 189 -5.32 18.22 -25.95
C ARG A 189 -4.13 17.25 -25.84
N MET A 190 -4.21 16.10 -26.52
CA MET A 190 -3.10 15.14 -26.54
C MET A 190 -1.88 15.69 -27.29
N ARG A 191 -2.07 16.40 -28.40
CA ARG A 191 -1.00 17.07 -29.14
C ARG A 191 -0.31 18.14 -28.29
N GLU A 192 -1.06 18.98 -27.58
CA GLU A 192 -0.51 19.99 -26.68
C GLU A 192 0.26 19.38 -25.51
N ASN A 193 -0.31 18.35 -24.87
CA ASN A 193 0.36 17.65 -23.80
C ASN A 193 1.68 17.01 -24.27
N MET A 194 1.70 16.42 -25.47
CA MET A 194 2.92 15.87 -26.05
C MET A 194 3.95 16.93 -26.41
N LYS A 195 3.54 18.11 -26.90
CA LYS A 195 4.44 19.25 -27.08
C LYS A 195 5.09 19.66 -25.76
N ARG A 196 4.29 19.82 -24.70
CA ARG A 196 4.78 20.15 -23.35
C ARG A 196 5.75 19.11 -22.81
N LEU A 197 5.39 17.82 -22.88
CA LEU A 197 6.26 16.73 -22.45
C LEU A 197 7.55 16.67 -23.28
N SER A 198 7.47 16.94 -24.59
CA SER A 198 8.67 16.96 -25.44
C SER A 198 9.64 18.08 -25.08
N GLN A 199 9.18 19.17 -24.47
CA GLN A 199 10.02 20.27 -23.99
C GLN A 199 10.66 19.95 -22.64
N ASP A 200 10.13 18.99 -21.87
CA ASP A 200 10.68 18.59 -20.58
C ASP A 200 11.99 17.78 -20.75
N PRO A 201 13.13 18.28 -20.23
CA PRO A 201 14.42 17.59 -20.30
C PRO A 201 14.41 16.21 -19.62
N GLU A 202 13.67 16.04 -18.52
CA GLU A 202 13.55 14.76 -17.82
C GLU A 202 12.87 13.72 -18.72
N PHE A 203 11.80 14.12 -19.39
CA PHE A 203 11.06 13.27 -20.31
C PHE A 203 11.92 12.87 -21.51
N GLN A 204 12.64 13.82 -22.11
CA GLN A 204 13.56 13.52 -23.22
C GLN A 204 14.64 12.53 -22.79
N ARG A 205 15.27 12.75 -21.63
CA ARG A 205 16.30 11.86 -21.08
C ARG A 205 15.76 10.44 -20.91
N LYS A 206 14.66 10.27 -20.19
CA LYS A 206 14.05 8.96 -19.93
C LYS A 206 13.63 8.26 -21.23
N ARG A 207 13.08 9.01 -22.20
CA ARG A 207 12.72 8.49 -23.52
C ARG A 207 13.95 7.98 -24.26
N ASN A 208 15.03 8.76 -24.28
CA ASN A 208 16.28 8.40 -24.96
C ASN A 208 16.98 7.22 -24.27
N GLU A 209 16.98 7.17 -22.94
CA GLU A 209 17.48 6.02 -22.17
C GLU A 209 16.68 4.75 -22.46
N ALA A 210 15.35 4.83 -22.47
CA ALA A 210 14.49 3.71 -22.82
C ALA A 210 14.70 3.23 -24.26
N ALA A 211 14.86 4.15 -25.21
CA ALA A 211 15.19 3.81 -26.60
C ALA A 211 16.55 3.11 -26.68
N ARG A 212 17.58 3.66 -26.03
CA ARG A 212 18.92 3.04 -25.95
C ARG A 212 18.87 1.65 -25.32
N ALA A 213 18.09 1.45 -24.26
CA ALA A 213 17.93 0.16 -23.61
C ALA A 213 17.26 -0.87 -24.54
N ARG A 214 16.23 -0.48 -25.29
CA ARG A 214 15.56 -1.36 -26.29
C ARG A 214 16.48 -1.79 -27.42
N HIS A 215 17.44 -0.94 -27.81
CA HIS A 215 18.39 -1.25 -28.88
C HIS A 215 19.63 -2.00 -28.39
N GLN A 216 19.82 -2.18 -27.08
CA GLN A 216 20.89 -3.01 -26.53
C GLN A 216 20.52 -4.49 -26.63
N LYS A 217 21.08 -5.17 -27.62
CA LYS A 217 20.95 -6.62 -27.79
C LYS A 217 22.18 -7.32 -27.23
N LYS A 218 21.96 -8.39 -26.46
CA LYS A 218 23.04 -9.24 -25.97
C LYS A 218 23.68 -9.98 -27.14
N ILE A 219 25.00 -10.11 -27.07
CA ILE A 219 25.76 -10.85 -28.08
C ILE A 219 26.69 -11.84 -27.39
N ARG A 220 26.99 -12.95 -28.07
CA ARG A 220 27.98 -13.95 -27.64
C ARG A 220 29.15 -13.94 -28.60
N CYS A 221 30.35 -14.00 -28.05
CA CYS A 221 31.56 -14.35 -28.80
C CYS A 221 31.60 -15.88 -28.92
N ILE A 222 31.46 -16.42 -30.12
CA ILE A 222 31.44 -17.87 -30.36
C ILE A 222 32.81 -18.47 -30.04
N THR A 223 33.89 -17.79 -30.43
CA THR A 223 35.28 -18.26 -30.27
C THR A 223 35.69 -18.37 -28.81
N THR A 224 35.20 -17.48 -27.93
CA THR A 224 35.57 -17.47 -26.51
C THR A 224 34.46 -17.94 -25.57
N GLY A 225 33.25 -18.14 -26.09
CA GLY A 225 32.07 -18.50 -25.32
C GLY A 225 31.49 -17.38 -24.44
N GLU A 226 32.10 -16.20 -24.40
CA GLU A 226 31.70 -15.10 -23.51
C GLU A 226 30.46 -14.35 -24.00
N VAL A 227 29.63 -13.93 -23.06
CA VAL A 227 28.38 -13.20 -23.32
C VAL A 227 28.48 -11.76 -22.86
N PHE A 228 28.08 -10.85 -23.74
CA PHE A 228 28.12 -9.41 -23.50
C PHE A 228 26.74 -8.79 -23.56
N PRO A 229 26.46 -7.76 -22.72
CA PRO A 229 25.17 -7.09 -22.70
C PRO A 229 24.89 -6.25 -23.96
N SER A 230 25.93 -5.85 -24.69
CA SER A 230 25.83 -5.10 -25.94
C SER A 230 27.10 -5.26 -26.78
N ARG A 231 27.02 -4.91 -28.07
CA ARG A 231 28.20 -4.84 -28.96
C ARG A 231 29.27 -3.89 -28.44
N GLY A 232 28.88 -2.73 -27.89
CA GLY A 232 29.83 -1.77 -27.33
C GLY A 232 30.59 -2.33 -26.12
N ALA A 233 29.90 -3.10 -25.25
CA ALA A 233 30.55 -3.78 -24.13
C ALA A 233 31.56 -4.84 -24.60
N ALA A 234 31.18 -5.61 -25.62
CA ALA A 234 32.06 -6.60 -26.24
C ALA A 234 33.28 -5.98 -26.93
N ALA A 235 33.08 -4.90 -27.69
CA ALA A 235 34.12 -4.14 -28.37
C ALA A 235 35.17 -3.65 -27.37
N LYS A 236 34.73 -3.07 -26.25
CA LYS A 236 35.61 -2.60 -25.18
C LYS A 236 36.37 -3.74 -24.51
N ALA A 237 35.70 -4.87 -24.23
CA ALA A 237 36.31 -6.01 -23.57
C ALA A 237 37.34 -6.74 -24.46
N LYS A 238 37.10 -6.79 -25.77
CA LYS A 238 37.97 -7.45 -26.75
C LYS A 238 38.99 -6.54 -27.43
N GLY A 239 38.96 -5.24 -27.13
CA GLY A 239 39.87 -4.27 -27.75
C GLY A 239 39.68 -4.13 -29.26
N ILE A 240 38.50 -4.44 -29.78
CA ILE A 240 38.17 -4.34 -31.22
C ILE A 240 37.09 -3.29 -31.46
N SER A 241 37.02 -2.74 -32.67
CA SER A 241 35.98 -1.76 -32.99
C SER A 241 34.58 -2.39 -33.03
N GLU A 242 33.56 -1.67 -32.56
CA GLU A 242 32.15 -2.13 -32.65
C GLU A 242 31.72 -2.38 -34.11
N SER A 243 32.35 -1.67 -35.06
CA SER A 243 32.14 -1.84 -36.51
C SER A 243 32.55 -3.24 -36.99
N VAL A 244 33.64 -3.81 -36.45
CA VAL A 244 34.09 -5.18 -36.78
C VAL A 244 33.05 -6.19 -36.32
N ILE A 245 32.59 -6.09 -35.07
CA ILE A 245 31.52 -6.94 -34.53
C ILE A 245 30.24 -6.80 -35.37
N SER A 246 29.86 -5.57 -35.73
CA SER A 246 28.69 -5.28 -36.56
C SER A 246 28.78 -5.83 -37.99
N LYS A 247 29.98 -5.88 -38.59
CA LYS A 247 30.21 -6.51 -39.90
C LYS A 247 30.05 -8.04 -39.79
N GLN A 248 30.62 -8.66 -38.76
CA GLN A 248 30.52 -10.11 -38.56
C GLN A 248 29.10 -10.57 -38.25
N LEU A 249 28.37 -9.83 -37.41
CA LEU A 249 26.94 -10.09 -37.14
C LEU A 249 26.05 -9.94 -38.38
N ARG A 250 26.53 -9.29 -39.45
CA ARG A 250 25.87 -9.17 -40.77
C ARG A 250 26.40 -10.19 -41.79
N GLY A 251 27.26 -11.13 -41.38
CA GLY A 251 27.85 -12.15 -42.25
C GLY A 251 28.99 -11.64 -43.13
N LEU A 252 29.53 -10.44 -42.87
CA LEU A 252 30.66 -9.90 -43.63
C LEU A 252 32.00 -10.40 -43.03
N PRO A 253 32.98 -10.77 -43.88
CA PRO A 253 34.27 -11.27 -43.43
C PRO A 253 35.06 -10.16 -42.71
N THR A 254 35.76 -10.52 -41.63
CA THR A 254 36.70 -9.61 -40.95
C THR A 254 37.96 -10.32 -40.50
N ARG A 255 39.03 -9.55 -40.21
CA ARG A 255 40.35 -10.06 -39.83
C ARG A 255 40.51 -10.35 -38.33
N SER A 256 39.44 -10.30 -37.54
CA SER A 256 39.50 -10.36 -36.07
C SER A 256 39.74 -11.75 -35.50
N GLY A 257 39.51 -12.82 -36.29
CA GLY A 257 39.55 -14.21 -35.80
C GLY A 257 38.48 -14.55 -34.75
N LEU A 258 37.60 -13.61 -34.41
CA LEU A 258 36.55 -13.75 -33.40
C LEU A 258 35.20 -13.79 -34.08
N GLU A 259 34.35 -14.75 -33.73
CA GLU A 259 33.00 -14.86 -34.29
C GLU A 259 31.94 -14.41 -33.29
N TRP A 260 30.86 -13.82 -33.80
CA TRP A 260 29.84 -13.18 -32.98
C TRP A 260 28.44 -13.58 -33.42
N GLU A 261 27.55 -13.76 -32.46
CA GLU A 261 26.12 -13.98 -32.70
C GLU A 261 25.27 -13.16 -31.72
N TYR A 262 24.02 -12.89 -32.11
CA TYR A 262 23.02 -12.38 -31.17
C TYR A 262 22.50 -13.53 -30.32
N LEU A 263 22.48 -13.36 -29.01
CA LEU A 263 21.67 -14.21 -28.15
C LEU A 263 20.24 -13.69 -28.27
N ASN A 264 19.37 -14.50 -28.87
CA ASN A 264 17.97 -14.19 -29.18
C ASN A 264 17.33 -13.19 -28.20
N GLY A 265 16.78 -12.10 -28.77
CA GLY A 265 16.10 -11.03 -28.04
C GLY A 265 14.76 -11.47 -27.43
#